data_AF-A0A3D2BRK2-F1
#
_entry.id   AF-A0A3D2BRK2-F1
#
_cell.length_a   1.000
_cell.length_b   1.000
_cell.length_c   1.000
_cell.angle_alpha   90.00
_cell.angle_beta   90.00
_cell.angle_gamma   90.00
#
_symmetry.space_group_name_H-M   'P 1'
#
loop_
_entity.id
_entity.type
_entity.pdbx_description
1 polymer ?
#
loop_
_entity_poly.entity_id
_entity_poly.type
_entity_poly.pdbx_seq_one_letter_code
_entity_poly.pdbx_strand_id
1 'polypeptide(L)'
;MTVTLEWQGPVGADRIPNDPLIFENLCQAGVYLRIKSYAGGRIVAYAGQSVSLLARFDQHLSTMLGLASPLRDEIGGEVFTGDAAARLEAYGDLNRVTALAAADVRRVRFLYALCDDYFHTEHMNLAEGLLQRRIVQRIADVENAVLAPGVIPNDVPDRWTNDFSALEDADRDLLYKLLGDDAMTLDMLPDNAV
;
A
#
# COMPACT_ATOMS: atom_id res chain seq x y z
N MET A 1 19.50 -2.25 16.54
CA MET A 1 19.79 -2.86 15.19
C MET A 1 19.06 -2.03 14.12
N THR A 2 19.58 -1.97 12.88
CA THR A 2 18.94 -1.22 11.77
C THR A 2 18.49 -2.19 10.68
N VAL A 3 17.26 -2.02 10.19
CA VAL A 3 16.73 -2.72 9.00
C VAL A 3 16.46 -1.70 7.90
N THR A 4 16.80 -2.05 6.67
CA THR A 4 16.51 -1.26 5.47
C THR A 4 15.41 -1.94 4.67
N LEU A 5 14.35 -1.21 4.36
CA LEU A 5 13.32 -1.63 3.41
C LEU A 5 13.77 -1.23 2.01
N GLU A 6 14.14 -2.20 1.19
CA GLU A 6 14.52 -1.98 -0.21
C GLU A 6 13.27 -1.96 -1.10
N TRP A 7 12.89 -0.77 -1.57
CA TRP A 7 11.64 -0.58 -2.30
C TRP A 7 11.77 -0.86 -3.79
N GLN A 8 10.79 -1.59 -4.32
CA GLN A 8 10.67 -2.04 -5.70
C GLN A 8 9.26 -1.75 -6.25
N GLY A 9 9.10 -1.90 -7.58
CA GLY A 9 7.86 -1.67 -8.31
C GLY A 9 7.96 -0.46 -9.26
N PRO A 10 6.83 0.16 -9.64
CA PRO A 10 5.47 -0.16 -9.22
C PRO A 10 4.87 -1.35 -9.97
N VAL A 11 4.02 -2.13 -9.28
CA VAL A 11 3.11 -3.11 -9.88
C VAL A 11 1.70 -2.53 -9.87
N GLY A 12 0.89 -2.82 -10.88
CA GLY A 12 -0.50 -2.35 -10.91
C GLY A 12 -1.17 -2.68 -12.24
N ALA A 13 -2.41 -2.19 -12.41
CA ALA A 13 -3.08 -2.30 -13.69
C ALA A 13 -2.25 -1.61 -14.79
N ASP A 14 -2.15 -2.28 -15.94
CA ASP A 14 -1.31 -1.86 -17.07
C ASP A 14 0.21 -1.77 -16.75
N ARG A 15 0.64 -2.28 -15.59
CA ARG A 15 2.03 -2.31 -15.09
C ARG A 15 2.38 -3.64 -14.42
N ILE A 16 1.73 -4.73 -14.83
CA ILE A 16 2.08 -6.06 -14.33
C ILE A 16 3.39 -6.49 -15.00
N PRO A 17 4.41 -6.89 -14.22
CA PRO A 17 5.67 -7.38 -14.77
C PRO A 17 5.46 -8.60 -15.66
N ASN A 18 6.09 -8.61 -16.83
CA ASN A 18 6.12 -9.79 -17.72
C ASN A 18 7.38 -10.66 -17.48
N ASP A 19 8.28 -10.22 -16.60
CA ASP A 19 9.48 -10.95 -16.23
C ASP A 19 9.14 -12.04 -15.20
N PRO A 20 9.39 -13.33 -15.49
CA PRO A 20 9.15 -14.43 -14.56
C PRO A 20 9.86 -14.27 -13.21
N LEU A 21 11.07 -13.70 -13.17
CA LEU A 21 11.81 -13.53 -11.92
C LEU A 21 11.12 -12.52 -11.00
N ILE A 22 10.60 -11.43 -11.57
CA ILE A 22 9.82 -10.46 -10.79
C ILE A 22 8.53 -11.11 -10.28
N PHE A 23 7.90 -11.97 -11.08
CA PHE A 23 6.71 -12.71 -10.67
C PHE A 23 6.98 -13.69 -9.51
N GLU A 24 8.10 -14.41 -9.56
CA GLU A 24 8.55 -15.29 -8.46
C GLU A 24 8.82 -14.50 -7.18
N ASN A 25 9.48 -13.35 -7.30
CA ASN A 25 9.73 -12.44 -6.17
C ASN A 25 8.43 -11.93 -5.53
N LEU A 26 7.42 -11.60 -6.34
CA LEU A 26 6.12 -11.18 -5.82
C LEU A 26 5.36 -12.30 -5.09
N CYS A 27 5.75 -13.57 -5.27
CA CYS A 27 5.18 -14.66 -4.48
C CYS A 27 5.73 -14.71 -3.04
N GLN A 28 6.75 -13.93 -2.71
CA GLN A 28 7.41 -13.92 -1.40
C GLN A 28 6.70 -12.99 -0.40
N ALA A 29 7.16 -13.08 0.85
CA ALA A 29 6.68 -12.25 1.95
C ALA A 29 7.31 -10.85 1.91
N GLY A 30 6.56 -9.85 2.39
CA GLY A 30 7.05 -8.49 2.48
C GLY A 30 5.98 -7.48 2.88
N VAL A 31 6.36 -6.20 2.84
CA VAL A 31 5.46 -5.05 3.02
C VAL A 31 5.23 -4.34 1.70
N TYR A 32 4.12 -3.63 1.60
CA TYR A 32 3.77 -2.85 0.41
C TYR A 32 3.02 -1.58 0.76
N LEU A 33 3.14 -0.59 -0.12
CA LEU A 33 2.27 0.55 -0.21
C LEU A 33 1.33 0.39 -1.39
N ARG A 34 0.02 0.50 -1.13
CA ARG A 34 -0.99 0.71 -2.17
C ARG A 34 -1.29 2.18 -2.25
N ILE A 35 -1.00 2.79 -3.39
CA ILE A 35 -1.14 4.24 -3.59
C ILE A 35 -2.08 4.50 -4.77
N LYS A 36 -3.04 5.41 -4.58
CA LYS A 36 -3.86 5.99 -5.64
C LYS A 36 -3.54 7.47 -5.77
N SER A 37 -3.23 7.91 -6.98
CA SER A 37 -3.03 9.33 -7.30
C SER A 37 -4.19 9.86 -8.13
N TYR A 38 -4.68 11.04 -7.77
CA TYR A 38 -5.81 11.71 -8.42
C TYR A 38 -5.39 13.06 -8.99
N ALA A 39 -6.24 13.63 -9.85
CA ALA A 39 -6.09 14.99 -10.33
C ALA A 39 -6.03 15.99 -9.15
N GLY A 40 -5.30 17.09 -9.34
CA GLY A 40 -5.07 18.07 -8.27
C GLY A 40 -4.05 17.63 -7.20
N GLY A 41 -3.34 16.51 -7.40
CA GLY A 41 -2.25 16.07 -6.53
C GLY A 41 -2.71 15.37 -5.25
N ARG A 42 -4.00 15.02 -5.15
CA ARG A 42 -4.54 14.21 -4.06
C ARG A 42 -3.98 12.79 -4.15
N ILE A 43 -3.53 12.27 -3.01
CA ILE A 43 -2.97 10.94 -2.88
C ILE A 43 -3.73 10.23 -1.77
N VAL A 44 -4.16 9.00 -2.04
CA VAL A 44 -4.68 8.08 -1.02
C VAL A 44 -3.68 6.94 -0.91
N ALA A 45 -3.13 6.71 0.28
CA ALA A 45 -2.15 5.65 0.51
C ALA A 45 -2.60 4.71 1.63
N TYR A 46 -2.14 3.47 1.54
CA TYR A 46 -2.31 2.42 2.54
C TYR A 46 -1.02 1.60 2.58
N ALA A 47 -0.56 1.25 3.77
CA ALA A 47 0.53 0.31 3.96
C ALA A 47 -0.01 -1.02 4.48
N GLY A 48 0.47 -2.13 3.93
CA GLY A 48 0.09 -3.47 4.34
C GLY A 48 1.26 -4.44 4.26
N GLN A 49 1.06 -5.65 4.77
CA GLN A 49 1.99 -6.78 4.63
C GLN A 49 1.30 -8.00 4.03
N SER A 50 2.10 -8.92 3.51
CA SER A 50 1.61 -10.25 3.14
C SER A 50 2.73 -11.27 3.14
N VAL A 51 2.38 -12.54 3.37
CA VAL A 51 3.24 -13.69 3.07
C VAL A 51 3.31 -14.03 1.57
N SER A 52 2.45 -13.41 0.76
CA SER A 52 2.49 -13.47 -0.71
C SER A 52 1.96 -12.16 -1.28
N LEU A 53 2.86 -11.27 -1.70
CA LEU A 53 2.51 -9.94 -2.22
C LEU A 53 1.61 -10.03 -3.45
N LEU A 54 1.89 -10.94 -4.38
CA LEU A 54 1.12 -11.14 -5.60
C LEU A 54 -0.35 -11.46 -5.29
N ALA A 55 -0.59 -12.44 -4.40
CA ALA A 55 -1.93 -12.82 -4.00
C ALA A 55 -2.67 -11.64 -3.37
N ARG A 56 -1.96 -10.81 -2.58
CA ARG A 56 -2.56 -9.64 -1.95
C ARG A 56 -2.84 -8.51 -2.94
N PHE A 57 -1.98 -8.30 -3.94
CA PHE A 57 -2.20 -7.31 -5.00
C PHE A 57 -3.41 -7.69 -5.85
N ASP A 58 -3.50 -8.96 -6.27
CA ASP A 58 -4.66 -9.49 -6.98
C ASP A 58 -5.94 -9.33 -6.15
N GLN A 59 -5.91 -9.65 -4.86
CA GLN A 59 -7.06 -9.45 -3.97
C GLN A 59 -7.54 -7.99 -3.96
N HIS A 60 -6.62 -7.02 -3.86
CA HIS A 60 -6.98 -5.60 -3.89
C HIS A 60 -7.62 -5.19 -5.22
N LEU A 61 -7.04 -5.61 -6.33
CA LEU A 61 -7.51 -5.26 -7.68
C LEU A 61 -8.87 -5.92 -7.98
N SER A 62 -9.00 -7.22 -7.69
CA SER A 62 -10.24 -7.98 -7.87
C SER A 62 -11.37 -7.46 -6.98
N THR A 63 -11.08 -7.02 -5.75
CA THR A 63 -12.08 -6.38 -4.87
C THR A 63 -12.62 -5.09 -5.48
N MET A 64 -11.74 -4.26 -6.06
CA MET A 64 -12.16 -3.02 -6.73
C MET A 64 -12.96 -3.29 -8.00
N LEU A 65 -12.49 -4.21 -8.86
CA LEU A 65 -13.20 -4.59 -10.08
C LEU A 65 -14.55 -5.26 -9.79
N GLY A 66 -14.62 -6.03 -8.70
CA GLY A 66 -15.83 -6.69 -8.22
C GLY A 66 -16.80 -5.77 -7.48
N LEU A 67 -16.55 -4.46 -7.45
CA LEU A 67 -17.40 -3.46 -6.77
C LEU A 67 -17.57 -3.72 -5.27
N ALA A 68 -16.60 -4.41 -4.66
CA ALA A 68 -16.61 -4.76 -3.24
C ALA A 68 -15.87 -3.74 -2.37
N SER A 69 -15.45 -2.61 -2.95
CA SER A 69 -14.86 -1.48 -2.25
C SER A 69 -15.38 -0.14 -2.80
N PRO A 70 -15.25 0.96 -2.04
CA PRO A 70 -15.60 2.28 -2.54
C PRO A 70 -14.76 2.66 -3.76
N LEU A 71 -15.40 3.29 -4.76
CA LEU A 71 -14.72 3.80 -5.95
C LEU A 71 -14.71 5.31 -5.95
N ARG A 72 -13.64 5.88 -6.49
CA ARG A 72 -13.45 7.32 -6.60
C ARG A 72 -13.34 7.79 -8.05
N ASP A 73 -13.77 9.02 -8.27
CA ASP A 73 -13.63 9.72 -9.54
C ASP A 73 -12.19 10.22 -9.79
N GLU A 74 -12.01 11.06 -10.80
CA GLU A 74 -10.71 11.60 -11.19
C GLU A 74 -10.07 12.54 -10.17
N ILE A 75 -10.84 13.22 -9.33
CA ILE A 75 -10.35 14.13 -8.28
C ILE A 75 -10.30 13.45 -6.90
N GLY A 76 -10.69 12.18 -6.82
CA GLY A 76 -10.72 11.40 -5.59
C GLY A 76 -12.01 11.52 -4.78
N GLY A 77 -13.07 12.08 -5.37
CA GLY A 77 -14.41 12.08 -4.79
C GLY A 77 -15.01 10.67 -4.80
N GLU A 78 -15.58 10.23 -3.68
CA GLU A 78 -16.27 8.93 -3.64
C GLU A 78 -17.55 9.01 -4.47
N VAL A 79 -17.66 8.13 -5.47
CA VAL A 79 -18.80 8.06 -6.40
C VAL A 79 -19.54 6.72 -6.33
N PHE A 80 -19.04 5.80 -5.52
CA PHE A 80 -19.61 4.49 -5.27
C PHE A 80 -19.16 4.00 -3.90
N THR A 81 -20.09 3.58 -3.05
CA THR A 81 -19.80 3.20 -1.64
C THR A 81 -19.32 1.76 -1.50
N GLY A 82 -19.68 0.87 -2.43
CA GLY A 82 -19.32 -0.55 -2.35
C GLY A 82 -20.18 -1.39 -1.42
N ASP A 83 -21.21 -0.83 -0.78
CA ASP A 83 -22.16 -1.60 0.03
C ASP A 83 -23.11 -2.47 -0.83
N ALA A 84 -23.87 -3.34 -0.16
CA ALA A 84 -24.74 -4.29 -0.86
C ALA A 84 -25.84 -3.61 -1.70
N ALA A 85 -26.38 -2.47 -1.24
CA ALA A 85 -27.41 -1.74 -1.96
C ALA A 85 -26.83 -1.09 -3.22
N ALA A 86 -25.69 -0.40 -3.07
CA ALA A 86 -24.97 0.21 -4.18
C ALA A 86 -24.59 -0.82 -5.26
N ARG A 87 -24.16 -2.03 -4.86
CA ARG A 87 -23.88 -3.12 -5.81
C ARG A 87 -25.12 -3.60 -6.58
N LEU A 88 -26.27 -3.73 -5.91
CA LEU A 88 -27.51 -4.14 -6.58
C LEU A 88 -27.97 -3.07 -7.59
N GLU A 89 -27.84 -1.79 -7.22
CA GLU A 89 -28.13 -0.67 -8.13
C GLU A 89 -27.17 -0.63 -9.32
N ALA A 90 -25.87 -0.92 -9.10
CA ALA A 90 -24.87 -0.96 -10.16
C ALA A 90 -25.19 -1.97 -11.27
N TYR A 91 -25.93 -3.04 -10.98
CA TYR A 91 -26.38 -3.99 -11.99
C TYR A 91 -27.39 -3.38 -12.98
N GLY A 92 -28.06 -2.29 -12.60
CA GLY A 92 -28.90 -1.50 -13.51
C GLY A 92 -28.12 -0.53 -14.42
N ASP A 93 -26.83 -0.29 -14.14
CA ASP A 93 -25.97 0.64 -14.88
C ASP A 93 -24.53 0.11 -15.00
N LEU A 94 -24.42 -1.13 -15.50
CA LEU A 94 -23.17 -1.87 -15.58
C LEU A 94 -22.10 -1.10 -16.37
N ASN A 95 -22.46 -0.50 -17.50
CA ASN A 95 -21.51 0.18 -18.37
C ASN A 95 -20.82 1.34 -17.65
N ARG A 96 -21.57 2.16 -16.92
CA ARG A 96 -20.99 3.29 -16.17
C ARG A 96 -20.14 2.79 -15.02
N VAL A 97 -20.66 1.89 -14.19
CA VAL A 97 -19.99 1.49 -12.95
C VAL A 97 -18.73 0.65 -13.22
N THR A 98 -18.75 -0.23 -14.23
CA THR A 98 -17.54 -0.97 -14.65
C THR A 98 -16.47 -0.04 -15.22
N ALA A 99 -16.85 0.98 -15.99
CA ALA A 99 -15.92 2.00 -16.47
C ALA A 99 -15.28 2.78 -15.31
N LEU A 100 -16.07 3.15 -14.27
CA LEU A 100 -15.56 3.78 -13.06
C LEU A 100 -14.58 2.86 -12.31
N ALA A 101 -14.92 1.59 -12.12
CA ALA A 101 -14.04 0.63 -11.45
C ALA A 101 -12.72 0.46 -12.20
N ALA A 102 -12.77 0.29 -13.53
CA ALA A 102 -11.57 0.18 -14.36
C ALA A 102 -10.71 1.45 -14.29
N ALA A 103 -11.33 2.64 -14.31
CA ALA A 103 -10.61 3.91 -14.18
C ALA A 103 -9.93 4.04 -12.81
N ASP A 104 -10.59 3.66 -11.71
CA ASP A 104 -10.01 3.75 -10.37
C ASP A 104 -8.91 2.71 -10.13
N VAL A 105 -9.09 1.49 -10.65
CA VAL A 105 -8.07 0.43 -10.60
C VAL A 105 -6.78 0.84 -11.31
N ARG A 106 -6.88 1.55 -12.45
CA ARG A 106 -5.71 2.09 -13.17
C ARG A 106 -4.92 3.15 -12.40
N ARG A 107 -5.49 3.73 -11.34
CA ARG A 107 -4.78 4.69 -10.48
C ARG A 107 -3.94 4.00 -9.41
N VAL A 108 -4.16 2.70 -9.18
CA VAL A 108 -3.48 1.93 -8.15
C VAL A 108 -2.06 1.60 -8.56
N ARG A 109 -1.12 1.89 -7.67
CA ARG A 109 0.27 1.42 -7.72
C ARG A 109 0.60 0.67 -6.44
N PHE A 110 1.29 -0.45 -6.58
CA PHE A 110 1.90 -1.19 -5.49
C PHE A 110 3.40 -1.01 -5.56
N LEU A 111 3.97 -0.40 -4.52
CA LEU A 111 5.40 -0.37 -4.28
C LEU A 111 5.67 -1.28 -3.08
N TYR A 112 6.75 -2.04 -3.09
CA TYR A 112 6.94 -3.10 -2.10
C TYR A 112 8.39 -3.28 -1.67
N ALA A 113 8.59 -3.82 -0.48
CA ALA A 113 9.88 -4.27 0.02
C ALA A 113 9.74 -5.72 0.50
N LEU A 114 10.60 -6.60 -0.03
CA LEU A 114 10.58 -8.02 0.27
C LEU A 114 11.33 -8.31 1.57
N CYS A 115 10.91 -9.35 2.27
CA CYS A 115 11.72 -9.90 3.33
C CYS A 115 13.02 -10.49 2.78
N ASP A 116 14.11 -10.32 3.52
CA ASP A 116 15.45 -10.78 3.18
C ASP A 116 16.21 -11.25 4.43
N ASP A 117 17.55 -11.31 4.33
CA ASP A 117 18.45 -11.73 5.41
C ASP A 117 18.48 -10.75 6.61
N TYR A 118 17.90 -9.55 6.49
CA TYR A 118 17.85 -8.52 7.53
C TYR A 118 16.42 -8.12 7.91
N PHE A 119 15.51 -8.05 6.94
CA PHE A 119 14.09 -7.82 7.11
C PHE A 119 13.32 -9.15 7.12
N HIS A 120 13.14 -9.73 8.30
CA HIS A 120 12.45 -11.02 8.44
C HIS A 120 10.93 -10.90 8.55
N THR A 121 10.24 -12.01 8.29
CA THR A 121 8.76 -12.13 8.30
C THR A 121 8.15 -11.79 9.66
N GLU A 122 8.85 -12.10 10.75
CA GLU A 122 8.43 -11.78 12.13
C GLU A 122 8.35 -10.27 12.39
N HIS A 123 9.07 -9.46 11.62
CA HIS A 123 9.06 -8.01 11.75
C HIS A 123 8.00 -7.31 10.89
N MET A 124 7.28 -8.02 10.01
CA MET A 124 6.37 -7.39 9.04
C MET A 124 5.25 -6.58 9.69
N ASN A 125 4.67 -7.05 10.80
CA ASN A 125 3.62 -6.31 11.51
C ASN A 125 4.15 -4.96 12.04
N LEU A 126 5.38 -4.96 12.55
CA LEU A 126 6.05 -3.75 13.04
C LEU A 126 6.33 -2.79 11.87
N ALA A 127 6.88 -3.30 10.78
CA ALA A 127 7.14 -2.52 9.57
C ALA A 127 5.87 -1.88 9.01
N GLU A 128 4.77 -2.65 8.89
CA GLU A 128 3.45 -2.13 8.48
C GLU A 128 2.99 -0.99 9.41
N GLY A 129 3.05 -1.20 10.73
CA GLY A 129 2.66 -0.18 11.71
C GLY A 129 3.45 1.12 11.61
N LEU A 130 4.78 1.02 11.45
CA LEU A 130 5.65 2.17 11.27
C LEU A 130 5.33 2.93 9.98
N LEU A 131 5.11 2.20 8.88
CA LEU A 131 4.74 2.78 7.58
C LEU A 131 3.37 3.48 7.64
N GLN A 132 2.35 2.83 8.21
CA GLN A 132 1.03 3.43 8.39
C GLN A 132 1.13 4.72 9.20
N ARG A 133 1.88 4.69 10.31
CA ARG A 133 2.08 5.86 11.16
C ARG A 133 2.79 7.00 10.42
N ARG A 134 3.83 6.68 9.66
CA ARG A 134 4.58 7.65 8.86
C ARG A 134 3.69 8.32 7.81
N ILE A 135 2.86 7.53 7.11
CA ILE A 135 1.91 8.05 6.12
C ILE A 135 0.90 9.00 6.78
N VAL A 136 0.29 8.59 7.89
CA VAL A 136 -0.68 9.43 8.63
C VAL A 136 -0.07 10.75 9.10
N GLN A 137 1.21 10.76 9.48
CA GLN A 137 1.91 11.98 9.89
C GLN A 137 2.18 12.95 8.72
N ARG A 138 2.20 12.46 7.48
CA ARG A 138 2.66 13.23 6.30
C ARG A 138 1.55 13.58 5.33
N ILE A 139 0.45 12.83 5.30
CA ILE A 139 -0.70 13.10 4.43
C ILE A 139 -2.01 12.96 5.20
N ALA A 140 -3.01 13.75 4.81
CA ALA A 140 -4.33 13.74 5.44
C ALA A 140 -5.24 12.61 4.93
N ASP A 141 -5.03 12.15 3.69
CA ASP A 141 -5.86 11.15 3.01
C ASP A 141 -5.24 9.75 3.11
N VAL A 142 -5.62 8.99 4.13
CA VAL A 142 -5.14 7.63 4.36
C VAL A 142 -6.31 6.66 4.27
N GLU A 143 -6.14 5.57 3.52
CA GLU A 143 -7.14 4.52 3.45
C GLU A 143 -6.91 3.50 4.56
N ASN A 144 -7.97 3.14 5.29
CA ASN A 144 -7.91 2.17 6.38
C ASN A 144 -6.79 2.50 7.39
N ALA A 145 -6.82 3.70 7.98
CA ALA A 145 -5.93 4.06 9.08
C ALA A 145 -6.22 3.16 10.29
N VAL A 146 -5.49 2.05 10.40
CA VAL A 146 -5.53 1.15 11.56
C VAL A 146 -4.45 1.58 12.56
N LEU A 147 -4.72 1.33 13.84
CA LEU A 147 -3.72 1.55 14.88
C LEU A 147 -2.53 0.61 14.67
N ALA A 148 -1.33 1.15 14.89
CA ALA A 148 -0.08 0.40 14.97
C ALA A 148 -0.21 -0.85 15.88
N PRO A 149 0.66 -1.87 15.71
CA PRO A 149 0.70 -3.04 16.57
C PRO A 149 0.70 -2.64 18.06
N GLY A 150 -0.25 -3.18 18.82
CA GLY A 150 -0.36 -2.90 20.26
C GLY A 150 0.60 -3.69 21.14
N VAL A 151 1.42 -4.57 20.57
CA VAL A 151 2.48 -5.29 21.29
C VAL A 151 3.72 -5.30 20.40
N ILE A 152 4.78 -4.65 20.88
CA ILE A 152 6.09 -4.67 20.22
C ILE A 152 6.83 -5.93 20.73
N PRO A 153 7.28 -6.85 19.85
CA PRO A 153 8.08 -7.98 20.27
C PRO A 153 9.38 -7.52 20.95
N ASN A 154 9.87 -8.28 21.93
CA ASN A 154 11.20 -8.04 22.48
C ASN A 154 12.26 -8.35 21.41
N ASP A 155 13.36 -7.58 21.37
CA ASP A 155 14.50 -7.76 20.44
C ASP A 155 14.19 -7.46 18.96
N VAL A 156 13.42 -6.40 18.70
CA VAL A 156 13.18 -5.91 17.33
C VAL A 156 14.15 -4.80 16.93
N PRO A 157 14.38 -4.58 15.62
CA PRO A 157 15.17 -3.45 15.14
C PRO A 157 14.60 -2.10 15.60
N ASP A 158 15.44 -1.27 16.21
CA ASP A 158 15.07 0.05 16.73
C ASP A 158 14.95 1.11 15.62
N ARG A 159 15.62 0.87 14.48
CA ARG A 159 15.72 1.81 13.37
C ARG A 159 15.36 1.14 12.05
N TRP A 160 14.47 1.80 11.31
CA TRP A 160 13.96 1.33 10.03
C TRP A 160 14.19 2.40 8.98
N THR A 161 15.04 2.12 7.99
CA THR A 161 15.36 3.02 6.89
C THR A 161 14.68 2.56 5.61
N ASN A 162 14.46 3.48 4.67
CA ASN A 162 13.94 3.16 3.36
C ASN A 162 15.02 3.38 2.31
N ASP A 163 15.24 2.40 1.44
CA ASP A 163 16.04 2.57 0.24
C ASP A 163 15.13 2.63 -0.98
N PHE A 164 15.19 3.74 -1.71
CA PHE A 164 14.42 3.99 -2.93
C PHE A 164 15.30 3.97 -4.20
N SER A 165 16.56 3.54 -4.09
CA SER A 165 17.56 3.58 -5.15
C SER A 165 17.16 2.78 -6.39
N ALA A 166 16.41 1.69 -6.21
CA ALA A 166 15.93 0.82 -7.27
C ALA A 166 14.70 1.38 -8.04
N LEU A 167 14.08 2.46 -7.55
CA LEU A 167 12.87 3.03 -8.17
C LEU A 167 13.21 4.07 -9.24
N GLU A 168 12.32 4.21 -10.23
CA GLU A 168 12.32 5.34 -11.16
C GLU A 168 12.04 6.66 -10.42
N ASP A 169 12.55 7.77 -10.95
CA ASP A 169 12.51 9.09 -10.29
C ASP A 169 11.10 9.51 -9.84
N ALA A 170 10.08 9.28 -10.66
CA ALA A 170 8.72 9.68 -10.34
C ALA A 170 8.11 8.92 -9.14
N ASP A 171 8.40 7.62 -9.02
CA ASP A 171 7.91 6.80 -7.90
C ASP A 171 8.80 6.98 -6.66
N ARG A 172 10.09 7.23 -6.86
CA ARG A 172 11.02 7.65 -5.80
C ARG A 172 10.59 8.94 -5.13
N ASP A 173 10.29 9.98 -5.91
CA ASP A 173 9.81 11.27 -5.39
C ASP A 173 8.50 11.13 -4.62
N LEU A 174 7.60 10.28 -5.12
CA LEU A 174 6.36 9.92 -4.44
C LEU A 174 6.62 9.27 -3.08
N LEU A 175 7.56 8.31 -3.00
CA LEU A 175 7.90 7.66 -1.74
C LEU A 175 8.62 8.60 -0.77
N TYR A 176 9.50 9.49 -1.24
CA TYR A 176 10.07 10.53 -0.40
C TYR A 176 9.00 11.46 0.19
N LYS A 177 7.98 11.81 -0.59
CA LYS A 177 6.83 12.57 -0.08
C LYS A 177 6.09 11.82 1.01
N LEU A 178 5.81 10.52 0.80
CA LEU A 178 4.99 9.70 1.71
C LEU A 178 5.73 9.22 2.97
N LEU A 179 7.01 8.89 2.86
CA LEU A 179 7.78 8.24 3.91
C LEU A 179 8.92 9.09 4.45
N GLY A 180 9.52 9.95 3.62
CA GLY A 180 10.73 10.71 3.95
C GLY A 180 12.00 9.84 3.92
N ASP A 181 13.13 10.47 4.22
CA ASP A 181 14.48 9.92 4.32
C ASP A 181 14.90 9.62 5.76
N ASP A 182 14.28 10.29 6.75
CA ASP A 182 14.50 10.02 8.16
C ASP A 182 14.06 8.61 8.55
N ALA A 183 14.92 7.93 9.34
CA ALA A 183 14.61 6.63 9.89
C ALA A 183 13.28 6.63 10.67
N MET A 184 12.52 5.55 10.55
CA MET A 184 11.38 5.26 11.40
C MET A 184 11.88 4.54 12.66
N THR A 185 11.34 4.92 13.82
CA THR A 185 11.72 4.38 15.12
C THR A 185 10.49 3.95 15.91
N LEU A 186 10.71 3.12 16.93
CA LEU A 186 9.63 2.61 17.78
C LEU A 186 8.85 3.72 18.49
N ASP A 187 9.50 4.85 18.81
CA ASP A 187 8.88 6.05 19.44
C ASP A 187 7.76 6.68 18.60
N MET A 188 7.65 6.31 17.31
CA MET A 188 6.56 6.76 16.46
C MET A 188 5.23 6.07 16.82
N LEU A 189 5.29 4.87 17.40
CA LEU A 189 4.15 4.07 17.79
C LEU A 189 3.57 4.60 19.12
N PRO A 190 2.24 4.56 19.31
CA PRO A 190 1.61 5.07 20.53
C PRO A 190 2.00 4.25 21.77
N ASP A 191 2.14 4.92 22.93
CA ASP A 191 2.59 4.38 24.23
C ASP A 191 1.80 3.16 24.76
N ASN A 192 0.64 2.83 24.18
CA ASN A 192 -0.14 1.64 24.53
C ASN A 192 0.43 0.34 23.94
N ALA A 193 1.70 0.35 23.52
CA ALA A 193 2.41 -0.77 22.92
C ALA A 193 3.31 -1.53 23.91
N VAL A 194 3.06 -1.38 25.21
CA VAL A 194 3.78 -2.00 26.34
C VAL A 194 2.86 -2.95 27.09
#